data_AF-A0A4V1UB17-F1
#
_entry.id   AF-A0A4V1UB17-F1
#
_cell.length_a   1.000
_cell.length_b   1.000
_cell.length_c   1.000
_cell.angle_alpha   90.00
_cell.angle_beta   90.00
_cell.angle_gamma   90.00
#
_symmetry.space_group_name_H-M   'P 1'
#
loop_
_entity.id
_entity.type
_entity.pdbx_description
1 polymer ?
#
loop_
_entity_poly.entity_id
_entity_poly.type
_entity_poly.pdbx_seq_one_letter_code
_entity_poly.pdbx_strand_id
1 'polypeptide(L)'
;MKKISLSFLSLVLLMASCQKNQKDLPAANEEETVEAVPARQCASMEILEEQLKTDPQRARNLDELERRTQEFQGRGINLRGAGKLYIPVVVNVVLPNSAQVTNAQIQSQLDALNRDYNKLNPELTNTNVYLAGYSYTNVANCQIEFYIQDWTNDVNRKNAAGSFGTNDAVKKTASGGLSP
;
A
#
# COMPACT_ATOMS: atom_id res chain seq x y z
N MET A 1 -55.33 -60.67 -23.04
CA MET A 1 -54.27 -61.56 -23.54
C MET A 1 -53.77 -61.04 -24.88
N LYS A 2 -52.47 -60.70 -24.98
CA LYS A 2 -51.71 -60.29 -26.19
C LYS A 2 -52.22 -58.98 -26.82
N LYS A 3 -51.39 -57.97 -27.10
CA LYS A 3 -50.20 -58.04 -27.95
C LYS A 3 -49.16 -57.00 -27.52
N ILE A 4 -47.92 -57.46 -27.49
CA ILE A 4 -46.67 -56.72 -27.31
C ILE A 4 -46.32 -56.07 -28.65
N SER A 5 -45.93 -54.79 -28.65
CA SER A 5 -44.85 -54.21 -29.49
C SER A 5 -44.83 -52.67 -29.34
N LEU A 6 -43.64 -52.09 -29.53
CA LEU A 6 -43.31 -50.66 -29.62
C LEU A 6 -43.15 -49.86 -28.31
N SER A 7 -41.97 -49.96 -27.69
CA SER A 7 -41.24 -48.80 -27.13
C SER A 7 -39.82 -49.20 -26.72
N PHE A 8 -38.96 -49.40 -27.72
CA PHE A 8 -37.51 -49.52 -27.56
C PHE A 8 -36.78 -48.60 -28.56
N LEU A 9 -37.27 -47.37 -28.69
CA LEU A 9 -36.68 -46.36 -29.58
C LEU A 9 -36.67 -44.96 -28.94
N SER A 10 -36.13 -44.84 -27.72
CA SER A 10 -35.83 -43.51 -27.14
C SER A 10 -34.51 -43.41 -26.38
N LEU A 11 -33.56 -44.33 -26.58
CA LEU A 11 -32.26 -44.30 -25.88
C LEU A 11 -31.04 -43.93 -26.76
N VAL A 12 -31.19 -43.37 -27.96
CA VAL A 12 -30.03 -43.12 -28.86
C VAL A 12 -29.99 -41.71 -29.48
N LEU A 13 -30.59 -40.69 -28.88
CA LEU A 13 -30.40 -39.31 -29.35
C LEU A 13 -30.20 -38.32 -28.19
N LEU A 14 -28.97 -38.27 -27.65
CA LEU A 14 -28.51 -37.15 -26.82
C LEU A 14 -26.98 -37.05 -26.69
N MET A 15 -26.24 -37.30 -27.79
CA MET A 15 -24.79 -37.04 -27.84
C MET A 15 -24.39 -36.38 -29.15
N ALA A 16 -24.78 -35.12 -29.32
CA ALA A 16 -24.22 -34.24 -30.35
C ALA A 16 -24.46 -32.75 -29.99
N SER A 17 -23.66 -32.19 -29.08
CA SER A 17 -23.40 -30.74 -29.08
C SER A 17 -22.24 -30.39 -28.14
N CYS A 18 -21.04 -30.27 -28.73
CA CYS A 18 -19.97 -29.31 -28.42
C CYS A 18 -18.67 -29.80 -29.06
N GLN A 19 -18.56 -29.70 -30.39
CA GLN A 19 -17.25 -29.55 -31.01
C GLN A 19 -16.75 -28.15 -30.66
N LYS A 20 -15.82 -28.07 -29.72
CA LYS A 20 -15.08 -26.83 -29.41
C LYS A 20 -14.21 -26.52 -30.63
N ASN A 21 -14.59 -25.51 -31.40
CA ASN A 21 -13.77 -24.94 -32.47
C ASN A 21 -12.50 -24.36 -31.86
N GLN A 22 -11.38 -25.07 -32.00
CA GLN A 22 -10.06 -24.57 -31.67
C GLN A 22 -9.53 -23.79 -32.88
N LYS A 23 -9.56 -22.46 -32.79
CA LYS A 23 -8.70 -21.61 -33.61
C LYS A 23 -7.33 -21.63 -32.95
N ASP A 24 -6.39 -22.32 -33.59
CA ASP A 24 -4.98 -22.29 -33.20
C ASP A 24 -4.44 -20.87 -33.37
N LEU A 25 -4.21 -20.20 -32.24
CA LEU A 25 -3.34 -19.03 -32.14
C LEU A 25 -1.90 -19.54 -32.00
N PRO A 26 -0.91 -18.91 -32.66
CA PRO A 26 0.45 -19.42 -32.68
C PRO A 26 1.02 -19.46 -31.26
N ALA A 27 1.66 -20.57 -30.92
CA ALA A 27 2.39 -20.78 -29.69
C ALA A 27 3.52 -19.76 -29.58
N ALA A 28 3.30 -18.70 -28.81
CA ALA A 28 4.37 -17.95 -28.19
C ALA A 28 4.84 -18.78 -26.99
N ASN A 29 5.86 -19.61 -27.24
CA ASN A 29 6.74 -20.07 -26.18
C ASN A 29 7.42 -18.84 -25.59
N GLU A 30 6.97 -18.43 -24.42
CA GLU A 30 7.73 -17.73 -23.41
C GLU A 30 6.91 -17.90 -22.12
N GLU A 31 7.16 -19.00 -21.41
CA GLU A 31 6.92 -19.02 -19.96
C GLU A 31 7.89 -18.01 -19.35
N GLU A 32 7.53 -16.73 -19.42
CA GLU A 32 8.11 -15.73 -18.56
C GLU A 32 7.64 -16.10 -17.16
N THR A 33 8.54 -16.72 -16.38
CA THR A 33 8.37 -16.88 -14.95
C THR A 33 8.28 -15.49 -14.37
N VAL A 34 7.06 -14.96 -14.28
CA VAL A 34 6.79 -13.73 -13.52
C VAL A 34 7.03 -14.13 -12.08
N GLU A 35 8.24 -13.89 -11.57
CA GLU A 35 8.51 -14.01 -10.15
C GLU A 35 7.45 -13.18 -9.43
N ALA A 36 6.63 -13.83 -8.61
CA ALA A 36 5.62 -13.15 -7.82
C ALA A 36 6.35 -12.11 -6.97
N VAL A 37 6.18 -10.83 -7.30
CA VAL A 37 6.67 -9.73 -6.49
C VAL A 37 6.16 -9.98 -5.07
N PRO A 38 7.04 -10.07 -4.05
CA PRO A 38 6.59 -10.30 -2.69
C PRO A 38 5.54 -9.25 -2.35
N ALA A 39 4.34 -9.71 -1.98
CA ALA A 39 3.22 -8.83 -1.68
C ALA A 39 3.67 -7.83 -0.62
N ARG A 40 3.38 -6.53 -0.83
CA ARG A 40 3.70 -5.48 0.13
C ARG A 40 3.07 -5.83 1.47
N GLN A 41 3.90 -6.09 2.48
CA GLN A 41 3.44 -6.31 3.85
C GLN A 41 3.30 -4.95 4.54
N CYS A 42 2.08 -4.59 4.91
CA CYS A 42 1.78 -3.37 5.67
C CYS A 42 0.91 -3.73 6.87
N ALA A 43 1.48 -3.70 8.07
CA ALA A 43 0.82 -4.19 9.29
C ALA A 43 -0.18 -3.20 9.91
N SER A 44 -0.48 -2.08 9.24
CA SER A 44 -1.28 -1.00 9.82
C SER A 44 -2.71 -1.45 10.15
N MET A 45 -3.28 -2.36 9.36
CA MET A 45 -4.65 -2.85 9.57
C MET A 45 -4.70 -3.87 10.70
N GLU A 46 -3.78 -4.83 10.70
CA GLU A 46 -3.65 -5.87 11.71
C GLU A 46 -3.42 -5.26 13.10
N ILE A 47 -2.56 -4.24 13.19
CA ILE A 47 -2.34 -3.50 14.44
C ILE A 47 -3.56 -2.68 14.85
N LEU A 48 -4.28 -2.06 13.90
CA LEU A 48 -5.52 -1.35 14.21
C LEU A 48 -6.59 -2.29 14.78
N GLU A 49 -6.78 -3.47 14.17
CA GLU A 49 -7.71 -4.48 14.66
C GLU A 49 -7.36 -4.97 16.07
N GLU A 50 -6.08 -5.17 16.35
CA GLU A 50 -5.61 -5.53 17.69
C GLU A 50 -5.85 -4.41 18.71
N GLN A 51 -5.59 -3.15 18.33
CA GLN A 51 -5.88 -2.00 19.18
C GLN A 51 -7.37 -1.89 19.51
N LEU A 52 -8.26 -2.17 18.54
CA LEU A 52 -9.70 -2.16 18.76
C LEU A 52 -10.16 -3.27 19.71
N LYS A 53 -9.48 -4.43 19.72
CA LYS A 53 -9.76 -5.53 20.64
C LYS A 53 -9.26 -5.26 22.06
N THR A 54 -8.10 -4.61 22.18
CA THR A 54 -7.38 -4.45 23.46
C THR A 54 -7.64 -3.13 24.16
N ASP A 55 -8.07 -2.09 23.44
CA ASP A 55 -8.37 -0.76 23.99
C ASP A 55 -9.80 -0.30 23.59
N PRO A 56 -10.78 -0.40 24.51
CA PRO A 56 -12.14 0.07 24.26
C PRO A 56 -12.25 1.56 23.92
N GLN A 57 -11.26 2.38 24.33
CA GLN A 57 -11.25 3.81 24.02
C GLN A 57 -10.80 4.08 22.58
N ARG A 58 -10.10 3.14 21.94
CA ARG A 58 -9.60 3.30 20.56
C ARG A 58 -10.73 3.57 19.57
N ALA A 59 -11.82 2.81 19.65
CA ALA A 59 -12.98 2.96 18.78
C ALA A 59 -13.61 4.35 18.94
N ARG A 60 -13.84 4.77 20.19
CA ARG A 60 -14.40 6.11 20.50
C ARG A 60 -13.52 7.24 19.98
N ASN A 61 -12.20 7.08 20.06
CA ASN A 61 -11.26 8.09 19.55
C ASN A 61 -11.30 8.19 18.01
N LEU A 62 -11.52 7.08 17.31
CA LEU A 62 -11.69 7.08 15.85
C LEU A 62 -13.00 7.75 15.44
N ASP A 63 -14.11 7.40 16.09
CA ASP A 63 -15.41 8.02 15.80
C ASP A 63 -15.38 9.54 16.02
N GLU A 64 -14.73 9.97 17.10
CA GLU A 64 -14.55 11.39 17.40
C GLU A 64 -13.64 12.09 16.39
N LEU A 65 -12.58 11.43 15.91
CA LEU A 65 -11.69 11.96 14.88
C LEU A 65 -12.45 12.17 13.56
N GLU A 66 -13.26 11.19 13.15
CA GLU A 66 -14.06 11.28 11.93
C GLU A 66 -15.12 12.37 12.05
N ARG A 67 -15.84 12.46 13.19
CA ARG A 67 -16.79 13.53 13.45
C ARG A 67 -16.15 14.91 13.33
N ARG A 68 -14.99 15.12 13.99
CA ARG A 68 -14.26 16.40 13.92
C ARG A 68 -13.77 16.71 12.50
N THR A 69 -13.35 15.70 11.76
CA THR A 69 -12.89 15.85 10.37
C THR A 69 -14.04 16.28 9.47
N GLN A 70 -15.21 15.66 9.60
CA GLN A 70 -16.43 16.04 8.86
C GLN A 70 -16.88 17.47 9.21
N GLU A 71 -16.88 17.82 10.51
CA GLU A 71 -17.19 19.19 10.95
C GLU A 71 -16.22 20.22 10.39
N PHE A 72 -14.93 19.89 10.38
CA PHE A 72 -13.91 20.77 9.82
C PHE A 72 -14.11 20.98 8.31
N GLN A 73 -14.38 19.90 7.57
CA GLN A 73 -14.68 19.98 6.13
C GLN A 73 -15.96 20.78 5.84
N GLY A 74 -17.01 20.60 6.65
CA GLY A 74 -18.29 21.30 6.50
C GLY A 74 -18.24 22.81 6.76
N ARG A 75 -17.21 23.30 7.47
CA ARG A 75 -17.00 24.75 7.69
C ARG A 75 -16.60 25.50 6.42
N GLY A 76 -16.21 24.79 5.35
CA GLY A 76 -15.81 25.42 4.08
C GLY A 76 -14.55 26.29 4.20
N ILE A 77 -13.74 26.09 5.24
CA ILE A 77 -12.46 26.80 5.41
C ILE A 77 -11.51 26.31 4.32
N ASN A 78 -11.28 27.13 3.31
CA ASN A 78 -10.31 26.86 2.26
C ASN A 78 -8.89 27.14 2.77
N LEU A 79 -8.27 26.15 3.43
CA LEU A 79 -6.84 26.18 3.76
C LEU A 79 -5.92 25.99 2.54
N ARG A 80 -6.49 25.75 1.35
CA ARG A 80 -5.74 25.58 0.08
C ARG A 80 -4.85 26.78 -0.28
N GLY A 81 -5.07 27.95 0.34
CA GLY A 81 -4.23 29.14 0.19
C GLY A 81 -3.07 29.25 1.20
N ALA A 82 -2.89 28.29 2.12
CA ALA A 82 -1.87 28.36 3.19
C ALA A 82 -0.43 28.19 2.67
N GLY A 83 -0.24 27.92 1.38
CA GLY A 83 1.07 27.69 0.78
C GLY A 83 1.61 26.28 1.06
N LYS A 84 2.87 26.07 0.68
CA LYS A 84 3.56 24.79 0.86
C LYS A 84 3.77 24.51 2.36
N LEU A 85 3.39 23.31 2.80
CA LEU A 85 3.64 22.84 4.17
C LEU A 85 5.03 22.22 4.26
N TYR A 86 5.78 22.57 5.30
CA TYR A 86 7.12 22.04 5.55
C TYR A 86 7.10 21.15 6.79
N ILE A 87 7.45 19.88 6.63
CA ILE A 87 7.48 18.88 7.70
C ILE A 87 8.94 18.54 8.02
N PRO A 88 9.46 18.97 9.19
CA PRO A 88 10.78 18.52 9.64
C PRO A 88 10.73 17.02 9.99
N VAL A 89 11.75 16.29 9.57
CA VAL A 89 11.85 14.83 9.71
C VAL A 89 13.03 14.47 10.59
N VAL A 90 12.78 13.62 11.58
CA VAL A 90 13.80 12.90 12.33
C VAL A 90 13.86 11.46 11.83
N VAL A 91 15.05 10.96 11.53
CA VAL A 91 15.28 9.60 11.03
C VAL A 91 16.07 8.80 12.05
N ASN A 92 15.45 7.71 12.50
CA ASN A 92 16.07 6.77 13.44
C ASN A 92 16.49 5.49 12.71
N VAL A 93 17.79 5.35 12.42
CA VAL A 93 18.36 4.16 11.78
C VAL A 93 18.73 3.14 12.86
N VAL A 94 17.97 2.04 12.94
CA VAL A 94 18.17 0.97 13.94
C VAL A 94 18.36 -0.37 13.23
N LEU A 95 19.61 -0.81 13.12
CA LEU A 95 20.02 -2.02 12.38
C LEU A 95 21.23 -2.68 13.06
N PRO A 96 21.59 -3.93 12.73
CA PRO A 96 22.85 -4.54 13.20
C PRO A 96 24.09 -3.71 12.87
N ASN A 97 24.12 -3.15 11.64
CA ASN A 97 25.08 -2.14 11.24
C ASN A 97 24.33 -0.89 10.78
N SER A 98 24.13 0.08 11.66
CA SER A 98 23.41 1.33 11.33
C SER A 98 24.16 2.23 10.33
N ALA A 99 25.47 2.06 10.18
CA ALA A 99 26.26 2.82 9.21
C ALA A 99 26.00 2.38 7.75
N GLN A 100 25.36 1.22 7.53
CA GLN A 100 25.03 0.73 6.19
C GLN A 100 24.02 1.63 5.46
N VAL A 101 23.20 2.38 6.20
CA VAL A 101 22.24 3.35 5.65
C VAL A 101 22.91 4.72 5.64
N THR A 102 23.41 5.15 4.49
CA THR A 102 24.10 6.42 4.32
C THR A 102 23.14 7.62 4.35
N ASN A 103 23.66 8.83 4.58
CA ASN A 103 22.84 10.06 4.45
C ASN A 103 22.28 10.23 3.03
N ALA A 104 23.00 9.79 2.00
CA ALA A 104 22.53 9.80 0.62
C ALA A 104 21.30 8.88 0.42
N GLN A 105 21.28 7.71 1.06
CA GLN A 105 20.10 6.83 1.02
C GLN A 105 18.90 7.45 1.76
N ILE A 106 19.13 8.08 2.92
CA ILE A 106 18.08 8.82 3.63
C ILE A 106 17.53 9.96 2.75
N GLN A 107 18.41 10.73 2.12
CA GLN A 107 18.02 11.80 1.21
C GLN A 107 17.20 11.27 0.03
N SER A 108 17.58 10.13 -0.55
CA SER A 108 16.82 9.54 -1.66
C SER A 108 15.36 9.20 -1.30
N GLN A 109 15.10 8.86 -0.02
CA GLN A 109 13.75 8.61 0.48
C GLN A 109 12.98 9.92 0.67
N LEU A 110 13.63 10.99 1.17
CA LEU A 110 13.02 12.32 1.23
C LEU A 110 12.68 12.82 -0.17
N ASP A 111 13.57 12.62 -1.15
CA ASP A 111 13.33 12.99 -2.54
C ASP A 111 12.13 12.25 -3.13
N ALA A 112 11.98 10.95 -2.82
CA ALA A 112 10.80 10.18 -3.23
C ALA A 112 9.52 10.74 -2.61
N LEU A 113 9.50 10.99 -1.29
CA LEU A 113 8.34 11.60 -0.62
C LEU A 113 8.02 12.98 -1.20
N ASN A 114 9.03 13.82 -1.45
CA ASN A 114 8.83 15.14 -2.02
C ASN A 114 8.30 15.07 -3.45
N ARG A 115 8.66 14.06 -4.24
CA ARG A 115 8.03 13.86 -5.56
C ARG A 115 6.58 13.39 -5.43
N ASP A 116 6.31 12.42 -4.56
CA ASP A 116 4.97 11.86 -4.32
C ASP A 116 3.97 12.92 -3.86
N TYR A 117 4.35 13.70 -2.85
CA TYR A 117 3.46 14.68 -2.24
C TYR A 117 3.36 16.00 -3.02
N ASN A 118 4.23 16.23 -4.02
CA ASN A 118 4.15 17.42 -4.89
C ASN A 118 3.74 17.10 -6.33
N LYS A 119 3.33 15.86 -6.63
CA LYS A 119 2.97 15.42 -7.99
C LYS A 119 4.12 15.65 -9.00
N LEU A 120 5.36 15.41 -8.57
CA LEU A 120 6.57 15.55 -9.39
C LEU A 120 7.12 14.20 -9.86
N ASN A 121 6.38 13.11 -9.65
CA ASN A 121 6.80 11.80 -10.11
C ASN A 121 6.74 11.72 -11.64
N PRO A 122 7.85 11.40 -12.32
CA PRO A 122 7.92 11.43 -13.78
C PRO A 122 7.02 10.39 -14.44
N GLU A 123 6.75 9.26 -13.79
CA GLU A 123 5.90 8.20 -14.33
C GLU A 123 4.42 8.60 -14.43
N LEU A 124 3.96 9.64 -13.71
CA LEU A 124 2.55 10.07 -13.75
C LEU A 124 2.11 10.56 -15.14
N THR A 125 3.05 10.95 -16.02
CA THR A 125 2.73 11.33 -17.41
C THR A 125 2.52 10.13 -18.33
N ASN A 126 2.85 8.92 -17.88
CA ASN A 126 2.65 7.70 -18.64
C ASN A 126 1.19 7.23 -18.52
N THR A 127 0.50 7.11 -19.65
CA THR A 127 -0.91 6.69 -19.70
C THR A 127 -1.16 5.27 -19.21
N ASN A 128 -0.13 4.43 -19.13
CA ASN A 128 -0.23 3.05 -18.64
C ASN A 128 -0.15 2.96 -17.11
N VAL A 129 0.19 4.04 -16.40
CA VAL A 129 0.20 4.04 -14.94
C VAL A 129 -1.22 4.01 -14.41
N TYR A 130 -1.48 3.07 -13.51
CA TYR A 130 -2.77 2.97 -12.84
C TYR A 130 -2.90 4.07 -11.79
N LEU A 131 -3.75 5.06 -12.07
CA LEU A 131 -4.03 6.19 -11.17
C LEU A 131 -5.30 5.97 -10.34
N ALA A 132 -5.58 4.73 -9.93
CA ALA A 132 -6.77 4.38 -9.12
C ALA A 132 -8.11 4.85 -9.73
N GLY A 133 -8.21 4.90 -11.06
CA GLY A 133 -9.41 5.38 -11.78
C GLY A 133 -9.50 6.90 -11.96
N TYR A 134 -8.50 7.67 -11.49
CA TYR A 134 -8.42 9.11 -11.72
C TYR A 134 -7.70 9.45 -13.02
N SER A 135 -8.05 10.58 -13.64
CA SER A 135 -7.25 11.18 -14.71
C SER A 135 -6.02 11.88 -14.13
N TYR A 136 -4.96 12.03 -14.94
CA TYR A 136 -3.77 12.80 -14.54
C TYR A 136 -4.13 14.22 -14.04
N THR A 137 -5.13 14.87 -14.63
CA THR A 137 -5.60 16.20 -14.21
C THR A 137 -6.20 16.22 -12.80
N ASN A 138 -6.76 15.10 -12.33
CA ASN A 138 -7.41 14.96 -11.03
C ASN A 138 -6.48 14.44 -9.93
N VAL A 139 -5.27 13.97 -10.29
CA VAL A 139 -4.23 13.66 -9.30
C VAL A 139 -3.86 14.94 -8.56
N ALA A 140 -4.04 14.92 -7.24
CA ALA A 140 -3.80 16.07 -6.38
C ALA A 140 -2.30 16.38 -6.24
N ASN A 141 -1.98 17.66 -6.04
CA ASN A 141 -0.70 18.10 -5.51
C ASN A 141 -0.94 18.49 -4.04
N CYS A 142 -0.34 17.75 -3.10
CA CYS A 142 -0.53 17.98 -1.66
C CYS A 142 0.25 19.20 -1.15
N GLN A 143 1.25 19.67 -1.89
CA GLN A 143 2.10 20.81 -1.54
C GLN A 143 2.80 20.63 -0.17
N ILE A 144 3.38 19.44 0.06
CA ILE A 144 4.11 19.11 1.30
C ILE A 144 5.58 18.87 0.97
N GLU A 145 6.49 19.53 1.68
CA GLU A 145 7.93 19.29 1.65
C GLU A 145 8.39 18.63 2.95
N PHE A 146 9.11 17.52 2.83
CA PHE A 146 9.82 16.85 3.89
C PHE A 146 11.30 17.24 3.86
N TYR A 147 11.86 17.60 5.01
CA TYR A 147 13.27 17.97 5.11
C TYR A 147 13.83 17.58 6.47
N ILE A 148 15.13 17.30 6.51
CA ILE A 148 15.89 17.18 7.77
C ILE A 148 16.41 18.57 8.10
N GLN A 149 16.11 19.08 9.30
CA GLN A 149 16.50 20.42 9.71
C GLN A 149 17.98 20.47 10.12
N ASP A 150 18.42 19.49 10.89
CA ASP A 150 19.82 19.33 11.30
C ASP A 150 20.25 17.88 11.16
N TRP A 151 21.07 17.58 10.17
CA TRP A 151 21.61 16.24 9.93
C TRP A 151 22.42 15.66 11.08
N THR A 152 22.91 16.50 11.99
CA THR A 152 23.67 16.04 13.17
C THR A 152 22.75 15.56 14.28
N ASN A 153 21.61 16.23 14.47
CA ASN A 153 20.72 16.00 15.62
C ASN A 153 19.42 15.26 15.25
N ASP A 154 19.01 15.31 13.98
CA ASP A 154 17.77 14.69 13.50
C ASP A 154 18.01 13.35 12.78
N VAL A 155 19.27 12.90 12.67
CA VAL A 155 19.61 11.58 12.14
C VAL A 155 20.30 10.75 13.21
N ASN A 156 19.51 9.92 13.88
CA ASN A 156 19.98 9.05 14.94
C ASN A 156 20.35 7.69 14.40
N ARG A 157 21.43 7.11 14.91
CA ARG A 157 21.98 5.83 14.47
C ARG A 157 22.23 4.94 15.67
N LYS A 158 21.67 3.73 15.65
CA LYS A 158 21.86 2.73 16.71
C LYS A 158 22.14 1.37 16.11
N ASN A 159 23.29 0.81 16.49
CA ASN A 159 23.55 -0.61 16.26
C ASN A 159 22.69 -1.42 17.25
N ALA A 160 21.83 -2.28 16.72
CA ALA A 160 20.92 -3.12 17.50
C ALA A 160 21.01 -4.58 17.05
N ALA A 161 21.01 -5.50 18.00
CA ALA A 161 20.95 -6.93 17.70
C ALA A 161 19.51 -7.36 17.38
N GLY A 162 19.33 -8.17 16.34
CA GLY A 162 18.05 -8.77 15.99
C GLY A 162 17.20 -7.98 14.99
N SER A 163 16.00 -8.49 14.72
CA SER A 163 14.98 -7.90 13.85
C SER A 163 13.82 -7.35 14.68
N PHE A 164 13.22 -6.25 14.24
CA PHE A 164 12.02 -5.69 14.87
C PHE A 164 10.77 -6.19 14.16
N GLY A 165 9.75 -6.56 14.95
CA GLY A 165 8.40 -6.80 14.47
C GLY A 165 7.55 -5.54 14.48
N THR A 166 6.23 -5.72 14.50
CA THR A 166 5.23 -4.65 14.41
C THR A 166 4.75 -4.13 15.78
N ASN A 167 5.34 -4.62 16.87
CA ASN A 167 4.94 -4.37 18.26
C ASN A 167 5.60 -3.12 18.90
N ASP A 168 5.98 -2.13 18.09
CA ASP A 168 6.67 -0.90 18.49
C ASP A 168 8.00 -1.09 19.24
N ALA A 169 8.60 -2.29 19.26
CA ALA A 169 9.87 -2.52 19.95
C ALA A 169 11.01 -1.62 19.41
N VAL A 170 11.00 -1.32 18.10
CA VAL A 170 11.98 -0.41 17.48
C VAL A 170 11.89 1.02 18.01
N LYS A 171 10.73 1.40 18.56
CA LYS A 171 10.46 2.74 19.11
C LYS A 171 10.73 2.84 20.61
N LYS A 172 11.37 1.82 21.22
CA LYS A 172 11.60 1.75 22.67
C LYS A 172 13.06 1.40 22.95
N THR A 173 13.77 2.28 23.66
CA THR A 173 15.15 2.01 24.10
C THR A 173 15.27 0.73 24.94
N ALA A 174 14.30 0.47 25.82
CA ALA A 174 14.23 -0.73 26.66
C ALA A 174 14.14 -2.05 25.89
N SER A 175 13.66 -2.02 24.64
CA SER A 175 13.55 -3.19 23.75
C SER A 175 14.67 -3.23 22.69
N GLY A 176 15.76 -2.49 22.90
CA GLY A 176 16.87 -2.42 21.95
C GLY A 176 16.66 -1.43 20.80
N GLY A 177 15.47 -0.85 20.65
CA GLY A 177 15.13 0.20 19.69
C GLY A 177 15.66 1.59 20.06
N LEU A 178 15.13 2.62 19.41
CA LEU A 178 15.41 4.03 19.69
C LEU A 178 14.10 4.77 19.92
N SER A 179 13.98 5.44 21.07
CA SER A 179 12.76 6.17 21.41
C SER A 179 12.66 7.45 20.57
N PRO A 180 11.56 7.67 19.85
CA PRO A 180 11.32 8.89 19.09
C PRO A 180 11.10 10.10 20.00
#